data_AF-A0A2V5LUR4-F1
#
_entry.id   AF-A0A2V5LUR4-F1
#
_cell.length_a   1.000
_cell.length_b   1.000
_cell.length_c   1.000
_cell.angle_alpha   90.00
_cell.angle_beta   90.00
_cell.angle_gamma   90.00
#
_symmetry.space_group_name_H-M   'P 1'
#
loop_
_entity.id
_entity.type
_entity.pdbx_description
1 polymer ?
#
loop_
_entity_poly.entity_id
_entity_poly.type
_entity_poly.pdbx_seq_one_letter_code
_entity_poly.pdbx_strand_id
1 'polypeptide(L)'
;MIPRTASVVIALITPVTLVTLGVLLLGGSTATIFGIPLILLFMFVMFPVTSLLMWISWRLFDKDGDYQLDELEGATTEVAP
;
A
#
# COMPACT_ATOMS: atom_id res chain seq x y z
N MET A 1 -12.16 -18.12 0.14
CA MET A 1 -10.71 -17.95 -0.11
C MET A 1 -10.54 -16.53 -0.60
N ILE A 2 -9.99 -15.65 0.22
CA ILE A 2 -9.73 -14.27 -0.19
C ILE A 2 -8.46 -14.32 -1.04
N PRO A 3 -8.45 -13.73 -2.26
CA PRO A 3 -7.30 -13.84 -3.15
C PRO A 3 -6.08 -13.20 -2.51
N ARG A 4 -4.94 -13.90 -2.50
CA ARG A 4 -3.64 -13.43 -2.00
C ARG A 4 -3.22 -12.06 -2.53
N THR A 5 -3.66 -11.73 -3.73
CA THR A 5 -3.36 -10.45 -4.39
C THR A 5 -4.08 -9.26 -3.74
N ALA A 6 -5.11 -9.49 -2.92
CA ALA A 6 -5.86 -8.43 -2.26
C ALA A 6 -5.00 -7.61 -1.28
N SER A 7 -4.08 -8.26 -0.54
CA SER A 7 -3.17 -7.56 0.36
C SER A 7 -2.22 -6.65 -0.42
N VAL A 8 -1.61 -7.16 -1.50
CA VAL A 8 -0.71 -6.38 -2.38
C VAL A 8 -1.43 -5.17 -3.00
N VAL A 9 -2.68 -5.32 -3.41
CA VAL A 9 -3.46 -4.20 -3.98
C VAL A 9 -3.67 -3.09 -2.96
N ILE A 10 -3.93 -3.42 -1.70
CA ILE A 10 -4.21 -2.44 -0.64
C ILE A 10 -2.91 -1.84 -0.08
N ALA A 11 -1.89 -2.67 0.14
CA ALA A 11 -0.61 -2.29 0.72
C ALA A 11 0.30 -1.52 -0.23
N LEU A 12 0.19 -1.75 -1.55
CA LEU A 12 1.14 -1.21 -2.53
C LEU A 12 0.45 -0.38 -3.62
N ILE A 13 -0.48 -0.98 -4.35
CA ILE A 13 -1.09 -0.32 -5.52
C ILE A 13 -1.88 0.92 -5.09
N THR A 14 -2.64 0.81 -4.01
CA THR A 14 -3.47 1.91 -3.50
C THR A 14 -2.62 3.11 -3.06
N PRO A 15 -1.60 2.98 -2.18
CA PRO A 15 -0.67 4.05 -1.84
C PRO A 15 -0.03 4.74 -3.05
N VAL A 16 0.53 3.95 -3.97
CA VAL A 16 1.23 4.48 -5.15
C VAL A 16 0.27 5.31 -5.99
N THR A 17 -0.91 4.77 -6.29
CA THR A 17 -1.91 5.46 -7.11
C THR A 17 -2.37 6.76 -6.45
N LEU A 18 -2.60 6.74 -5.14
CA LEU A 18 -3.11 7.90 -4.39
C LEU A 18 -2.06 9.02 -4.34
N VAL A 19 -0.80 8.68 -4.12
CA VAL A 19 0.33 9.63 -4.16
C VAL A 19 0.50 10.20 -5.57
N THR A 20 0.56 9.34 -6.60
CA THR A 20 0.75 9.77 -8.00
C THR A 20 -0.35 10.72 -8.45
N LEU A 21 -1.62 10.36 -8.21
CA LEU A 21 -2.74 11.23 -8.57
C LEU A 21 -2.72 12.54 -7.78
N GLY A 22 -2.44 12.49 -6.48
CA GLY A 22 -2.37 13.70 -5.68
C GLY A 22 -1.25 14.64 -6.11
N VAL A 23 -0.06 14.12 -6.47
CA VAL A 23 1.03 14.94 -7.01
C VAL A 23 0.67 15.52 -8.38
N LEU A 24 0.06 14.74 -9.28
CA LEU A 24 -0.38 15.24 -10.59
C LEU A 24 -1.40 16.38 -10.47
N LEU A 25 -2.33 16.27 -9.52
CA LEU A 25 -3.38 17.26 -9.32
C LEU A 25 -2.92 18.49 -8.53
N LEU A 26 -2.01 18.33 -7.56
CA LEU A 26 -1.61 19.38 -6.64
C LEU A 26 -0.23 19.98 -6.93
N GLY A 27 0.60 19.35 -7.77
CA GLY A 27 2.00 19.73 -7.99
C GLY A 27 2.18 21.12 -8.60
N GLY A 28 1.21 21.59 -9.39
CA GLY A 28 1.19 22.96 -9.93
C GLY A 28 0.47 23.97 -9.04
N SER A 29 -0.05 23.56 -7.88
CA SER A 29 -0.87 24.43 -7.02
C SER A 29 0.00 25.39 -6.21
N THR A 30 -0.35 26.68 -6.24
CA THR A 30 0.25 27.71 -5.38
C THR A 30 -0.52 27.90 -4.07
N ALA A 31 -1.52 27.05 -3.79
CA ALA A 31 -2.32 27.14 -2.59
C ALA A 31 -1.49 26.86 -1.34
N THR A 32 -1.78 27.58 -0.27
CA THR A 32 -1.15 27.40 1.05
C THR A 32 -2.21 27.27 2.15
N ILE A 33 -1.89 26.50 3.19
CA ILE A 33 -2.71 26.33 4.39
C ILE A 33 -1.83 26.73 5.58
N PHE A 34 -2.24 27.76 6.33
CA PHE A 34 -1.44 28.35 7.41
C PHE A 34 0.01 28.70 6.99
N GLY A 35 0.21 29.10 5.73
CA GLY A 35 1.53 29.42 5.17
C GLY A 35 2.32 28.22 4.66
N ILE A 36 1.81 26.99 4.80
CA ILE A 36 2.44 25.77 4.31
C ILE A 36 1.89 25.44 2.91
N PRO A 37 2.75 25.19 1.91
CA PRO A 37 2.32 24.72 0.60
C PRO A 37 1.42 23.48 0.68
N LEU A 38 0.29 23.52 -0.03
CA LEU A 38 -0.70 22.44 0.00
C LEU A 38 -0.12 21.08 -0.37
N ILE A 39 0.80 21.05 -1.34
CA ILE A 39 1.48 19.82 -1.76
C ILE A 39 2.30 19.18 -0.63
N LEU A 40 2.93 20.00 0.22
CA LEU A 40 3.69 19.49 1.37
C LEU A 40 2.75 18.91 2.43
N LEU A 41 1.65 19.62 2.72
CA LEU A 41 0.64 19.12 3.66
C LEU A 41 0.04 17.79 3.16
N PHE A 42 -0.26 17.69 1.87
CA PHE A 42 -0.70 16.45 1.24
C PHE A 42 0.31 15.31 1.44
N MET A 43 1.61 15.54 1.15
CA MET A 43 2.66 14.55 1.40
C MET A 43 2.73 14.10 2.85
N PHE A 44 2.60 15.04 3.80
CA PHE A 44 2.58 14.70 5.22
C PHE A 44 1.38 13.83 5.62
N VAL A 45 0.20 14.11 5.05
CA VAL A 45 -1.02 13.29 5.27
C VAL A 45 -0.89 11.89 4.67
N MET A 46 -0.07 11.71 3.63
CA MET A 46 0.16 10.39 3.04
C MET A 46 0.90 9.41 3.95
N PHE A 47 1.76 9.87 4.87
CA PHE A 47 2.42 8.96 5.83
C PHE A 47 1.43 8.19 6.74
N PRO A 48 0.50 8.84 7.47
CA PRO A 48 -0.46 8.11 8.28
C PRO A 48 -1.47 7.33 7.43
N VAL A 49 -1.87 7.84 6.25
CA VAL A 49 -2.78 7.11 5.34
C VAL A 49 -2.16 5.82 4.84
N THR A 50 -0.91 5.85 4.37
CA THR A 50 -0.20 4.64 3.92
C THR A 50 0.04 3.67 5.07
N SER A 51 0.40 4.17 6.25
CA SER A 51 0.52 3.35 7.46
C SER A 51 -0.79 2.66 7.83
N LEU A 52 -1.92 3.36 7.73
CA LEU A 52 -3.26 2.81 7.97
C LEU A 52 -3.62 1.75 6.93
N LEU A 53 -3.33 1.99 5.65
CA LEU A 53 -3.58 1.02 4.57
C LEU A 53 -2.79 -0.28 4.80
N MET A 54 -1.51 -0.16 5.20
CA MET A 54 -0.69 -1.32 5.57
C MET A 54 -1.28 -2.06 6.77
N TRP A 55 -1.71 -1.33 7.80
CA TRP A 55 -2.35 -1.95 8.97
C TRP A 55 -3.65 -2.67 8.62
N ILE A 56 -4.50 -2.09 7.77
CA ILE A 56 -5.73 -2.71 7.27
C ILE A 56 -5.40 -3.94 6.44
N SER A 57 -4.43 -3.85 5.53
CA SER A 57 -3.98 -4.97 4.71
C SER A 57 -3.58 -6.14 5.58
N TRP A 58 -2.72 -5.89 6.58
CA TRP A 58 -2.29 -6.92 7.50
C TRP A 58 -3.46 -7.49 8.30
N ARG A 59 -4.31 -6.63 8.88
CA ARG A 59 -5.38 -7.06 9.80
C ARG A 59 -6.43 -7.94 9.13
N LEU A 60 -6.70 -7.72 7.84
CA LEU A 60 -7.76 -8.39 7.08
C LEU A 60 -7.26 -9.59 6.25
N PHE A 61 -6.05 -9.51 5.70
CA PHE A 61 -5.58 -10.49 4.71
C PHE A 61 -4.41 -11.34 5.20
N ASP A 62 -3.49 -10.75 5.98
CA ASP A 62 -2.22 -11.40 6.31
C ASP A 62 -2.09 -11.80 7.80
N LYS A 63 -3.06 -11.45 8.66
CA LYS A 63 -3.02 -11.74 10.11
C LYS A 63 -2.92 -13.22 10.42
N ASP A 64 -3.65 -14.02 9.64
CA ASP A 64 -3.74 -15.48 9.80
C ASP A 64 -3.07 -16.20 8.61
N GLY A 65 -2.15 -15.51 7.92
CA GLY A 65 -1.41 -16.06 6.79
C GLY A 65 -0.49 -17.20 7.24
N ASP A 66 -0.64 -18.37 6.62
CA ASP A 66 0.13 -19.58 6.93
C ASP A 66 1.42 -19.59 6.10
N TYR A 67 2.41 -18.79 6.52
CA TYR A 67 3.66 -18.55 5.77
C TYR A 67 4.50 -19.82 5.54
N GLN A 68 4.32 -20.86 6.35
CA GLN A 68 5.07 -22.11 6.22
C GLN A 68 4.60 -23.00 5.07
N LEU A 69 3.34 -22.91 4.65
CA LEU A 69 2.82 -23.73 3.54
C LEU A 69 3.31 -23.21 2.18
N ASP A 70 3.65 -21.92 2.08
CA ASP A 70 4.14 -21.30 0.85
C ASP A 70 5.57 -21.66 0.50
N GLU A 71 6.44 -21.80 1.51
CA GLU A 71 7.79 -22.30 1.30
C GLU A 71 7.77 -23.77 0.84
N LEU A 72 6.83 -24.56 1.34
CA LEU A 72 6.68 -25.97 0.96
C LEU A 72 6.10 -26.13 -0.46
N GLU A 73 5.09 -25.32 -0.83
CA GLU A 73 4.51 -25.34 -2.18
C GLU A 73 5.53 -24.84 -3.23
N GLY A 74 6.31 -23.80 -2.90
CA GLY A 74 7.42 -23.33 -3.71
C GLY A 74 8.54 -24.37 -3.90
N ALA A 75 8.98 -25.01 -2.81
CA ALA A 75 9.99 -26.07 -2.86
C ALA A 75 9.51 -27.30 -3.66
N THR A 76 8.22 -27.65 -3.55
CA THR A 76 7.66 -28.79 -4.31
C THR A 76 7.62 -28.49 -5.81
N THR A 77 7.38 -27.24 -6.19
CA THR A 77 7.34 -26.81 -7.60
C THR A 77 8.73 -26.76 -8.23
N GLU A 78 9.78 -26.46 -7.45
CA GLU A 78 11.17 -26.40 -7.92
C GLU A 78 11.83 -27.78 -8.04
N VAL A 79 11.32 -28.79 -7.30
CA VAL A 79 11.83 -30.18 -7.31
C VAL A 79 11.06 -31.08 -8.29
N ALA A 80 9.92 -30.62 -8.82
CA ALA A 80 9.20 -31.32 -9.88
C ALA A 80 9.91 -31.11 -11.24
N PRO A 81 10.31 -32.19 -11.95
CA PRO A 81 11.09 -32.11 -13.20
C PRO A 81 10.31 -31.55 -14.39
#